data_AF-A0A9W7ZTY8-F1
#
_entry.id   AF-A0A9W7ZTY8-F1
#
_cell.length_a   1.000
_cell.length_b   1.000
_cell.length_c   1.000
_cell.angle_alpha   90.00
_cell.angle_beta   90.00
_cell.angle_gamma   90.00
#
_symmetry.space_group_name_H-M   'P 1'
#
loop_
_entity.id
_entity.type
_entity.pdbx_description
1 polymer ?
#
loop_
_entity_poly.entity_id
_entity_poly.type
_entity_poly.pdbx_seq_one_letter_code
_entity_poly.pdbx_strand_id
1 'polypeptide(L)'
;MVRTMTNASTEKLQCYVVVIALLSNGFHFIVDDLATELRIPTVKLGQICKSTGCQVIVTTAARDVDADTTKKGKTSSVRKAILTAPIEFPKERQLPKRARQ
;
A
#
# COMPACT_ATOMS: atom_id res chain seq x y z
N MET A 1 -26.81 -2.50 21.92
CA MET A 1 -26.09 -3.65 21.34
C MET A 1 -24.76 -3.14 20.79
N VAL A 2 -23.65 -3.31 21.52
CA VAL A 2 -22.33 -2.82 21.11
C VAL A 2 -21.68 -3.90 20.24
N ARG A 3 -21.55 -3.64 18.93
CA ARG A 3 -20.82 -4.54 18.03
C ARG A 3 -19.33 -4.22 18.15
N THR A 4 -18.56 -5.15 18.70
CA THR A 4 -17.10 -5.06 18.74
C THR A 4 -16.54 -5.46 17.38
N MET A 5 -15.68 -4.62 16.80
CA MET A 5 -14.97 -4.95 15.56
C MET A 5 -13.92 -6.03 15.85
N THR A 6 -13.88 -7.06 15.00
CA THR A 6 -12.82 -8.08 15.04
C THR A 6 -11.62 -7.61 14.20
N ASN A 7 -10.43 -8.12 14.49
CA ASN A 7 -9.21 -7.78 13.75
C ASN A 7 -9.37 -8.02 12.24
N ALA A 8 -10.02 -9.12 11.84
CA ALA A 8 -10.30 -9.43 10.44
C ALA A 8 -11.23 -8.39 9.77
N SER A 9 -12.22 -7.88 10.51
CA SER A 9 -13.11 -6.83 9.99
C SER A 9 -12.38 -5.51 9.80
N THR A 10 -11.44 -5.18 10.69
CA THR A 10 -10.59 -3.99 10.59
C THR A 10 -9.66 -4.07 9.39
N GLU A 11 -9.02 -5.21 9.16
CA GLU A 11 -8.15 -5.42 7.99
C GLU A 11 -8.94 -5.31 6.68
N LYS A 12 -10.14 -5.90 6.63
CA LYS A 12 -11.02 -5.78 5.47
C LYS A 12 -11.41 -4.32 5.19
N LEU A 13 -11.69 -3.55 6.24
CA LEU A 13 -12.02 -2.13 6.13
C LEU A 13 -10.82 -1.31 5.62
N GLN A 14 -9.61 -1.61 6.09
CA GLN A 14 -8.38 -0.99 5.59
C GLN A 14 -8.15 -1.28 4.09
N CYS A 15 -8.42 -2.51 3.63
CA CYS A 15 -8.37 -2.82 2.19
C CYS A 15 -9.36 -1.99 1.38
N TYR A 16 -10.59 -1.82 1.84
CA TYR A 16 -11.58 -0.98 1.15
C TYR A 16 -11.14 0.49 1.08
N VAL A 17 -10.56 1.02 2.15
CA VAL A 17 -10.03 2.40 2.16
C VAL A 17 -8.93 2.57 1.12
N VAL A 18 -8.01 1.62 0.99
CA VAL A 18 -6.95 1.66 -0.03
C VAL A 18 -7.54 1.65 -1.44
N VAL A 19 -8.55 0.83 -1.70
CA VAL A 19 -9.23 0.80 -3.01
C VAL A 19 -9.91 2.13 -3.32
N ILE A 20 -10.57 2.75 -2.34
CA ILE A 20 -11.19 4.07 -2.51
C ILE A 20 -10.12 5.13 -2.80
N ALA A 21 -9.00 5.10 -2.08
CA ALA A 21 -7.88 6.01 -2.31
C ALA A 21 -7.24 5.85 -3.71
N LEU A 22 -7.20 4.63 -4.25
CA LEU A 22 -6.76 4.41 -5.63
C LEU A 22 -7.74 5.01 -6.64
N LEU A 23 -9.05 4.79 -6.44
CA LEU A 23 -10.07 5.33 -7.35
C LEU A 23 -10.08 6.85 -7.35
N SER A 24 -9.86 7.50 -6.21
CA SER A 24 -9.85 8.96 -6.10
C SER A 24 -8.60 9.61 -6.71
N ASN A 25 -7.47 8.91 -6.75
CA ASN A 25 -6.18 9.47 -7.15
C ASN A 25 -5.66 8.92 -8.50
N GLY A 26 -6.55 8.44 -9.37
CA GLY A 26 -6.14 7.94 -10.69
C GLY A 26 -5.24 6.70 -10.61
N PHE A 27 -5.60 5.76 -9.73
CA PHE A 27 -4.93 4.47 -9.50
C PHE A 27 -3.49 4.54 -8.98
N HIS A 28 -3.08 5.68 -8.39
CA HIS A 28 -1.80 5.81 -7.70
C HIS A 28 -1.90 6.75 -6.49
N PHE A 29 -1.06 6.56 -5.46
CA PHE A 29 -0.97 7.48 -4.32
C PHE A 29 0.35 7.29 -3.55
N ILE A 30 0.66 8.24 -2.65
CA ILE A 30 1.83 8.16 -1.77
C ILE A 30 1.46 7.40 -0.48
N VAL A 31 2.18 6.32 -0.20
CA VAL A 31 1.88 5.42 0.93
C VAL A 31 2.16 6.10 2.27
N ASP A 32 3.20 6.93 2.35
CA ASP A 32 3.57 7.62 3.59
C ASP A 32 2.50 8.63 4.06
N ASP A 33 1.87 9.33 3.12
CA ASP A 33 0.79 10.30 3.41
C ASP A 33 -0.46 9.59 3.92
N LEU A 34 -0.93 8.57 3.20
CA LEU A 34 -2.10 7.78 3.61
C LEU A 34 -1.85 7.03 4.93
N ALA A 35 -0.62 6.56 5.18
CA ALA A 35 -0.25 5.93 6.45
C ALA A 35 -0.36 6.91 7.62
N THR A 36 0.04 8.17 7.40
CA THR A 36 -0.04 9.23 8.40
C THR A 36 -1.51 9.58 8.71
N GLU A 37 -2.36 9.71 7.69
CA GLU A 37 -3.79 10.00 7.86
C GLU A 37 -4.52 8.86 8.58
N LEU A 38 -4.27 7.62 8.19
CA LEU A 38 -4.89 6.45 8.81
C LEU A 38 -4.26 6.07 10.15
N ARG A 39 -3.16 6.73 10.55
CA ARG A 39 -2.35 6.41 11.74
C ARG A 39 -1.93 4.93 11.78
N ILE A 40 -1.59 4.37 10.63
CA ILE A 40 -1.12 2.99 10.47
C ILE A 40 0.39 3.03 10.17
N PRO A 41 1.21 2.12 10.71
CA PRO A 41 2.61 2.03 10.32
C PRO A 41 2.75 1.85 8.81
N THR A 42 3.63 2.61 8.15
CA THR A 42 3.75 2.56 6.68
C THR A 42 4.12 1.17 6.17
N VAL A 43 4.87 0.39 6.95
CA VAL A 43 5.18 -1.01 6.63
C VAL A 43 3.91 -1.84 6.49
N LYS A 44 2.95 -1.66 7.43
CA LYS A 44 1.66 -2.34 7.41
C LYS A 44 0.80 -1.86 6.24
N LEU A 45 0.72 -0.55 6.00
CA LEU A 45 -0.03 -0.06 4.85
C LEU A 45 0.56 -0.56 3.51
N GLY A 46 1.88 -0.60 3.39
CA GLY A 46 2.56 -1.16 2.22
C GLY A 46 2.25 -2.65 2.00
N GLN A 47 2.08 -3.43 3.06
CA GLN A 47 1.60 -4.82 2.96
C GLN A 47 0.15 -4.88 2.45
N ILE A 48 -0.73 -4.01 2.95
CA ILE A 48 -2.13 -3.94 2.52
C ILE A 48 -2.22 -3.54 1.03
N CYS A 49 -1.40 -2.58 0.59
CA CYS A 49 -1.30 -2.22 -0.83
C CYS A 49 -0.88 -3.43 -1.69
N LYS A 50 0.09 -4.21 -1.25
CA LYS A 50 0.49 -5.44 -1.97
C LYS A 50 -0.62 -6.49 -2.00
N SER A 51 -1.35 -6.67 -0.90
CA SER A 51 -2.48 -7.62 -0.83
C SER A 51 -3.65 -7.22 -1.74
N THR A 52 -3.80 -5.93 -2.04
CA THR A 52 -4.81 -5.42 -2.98
C THR A 52 -4.34 -5.45 -4.44
N GLY A 53 -3.13 -5.96 -4.72
CA GLY A 53 -2.56 -6.05 -6.08
C GLY A 53 -1.79 -4.81 -6.52
N CYS A 54 -1.57 -3.84 -5.64
CA CYS A 54 -0.76 -2.66 -5.96
C CYS A 54 0.73 -3.00 -5.93
N GLN A 55 1.47 -2.40 -6.85
CA GLN A 55 2.92 -2.33 -6.78
C GLN A 55 3.33 -1.14 -5.90
N VAL A 56 4.19 -1.40 -4.92
CA VAL A 56 4.76 -0.34 -4.06
C VAL A 56 6.19 -0.08 -4.52
N ILE A 57 6.38 1.07 -5.15
CA ILE A 57 7.66 1.52 -5.71
C ILE A 57 8.28 2.53 -4.73
N VAL A 58 9.58 2.40 -4.51
CA VAL A 58 10.35 3.39 -3.75
C VAL A 58 11.03 4.30 -4.75
N THR A 59 10.56 5.53 -4.89
CA THR A 59 11.17 6.55 -5.75
C THR A 59 12.09 7.43 -4.92
N THR A 60 13.34 7.53 -5.33
CA THR A 60 14.22 8.62 -4.87
C THR A 60 13.83 9.88 -5.65
N ALA A 61 13.72 11.02 -4.96
CA ALA A 61 13.12 12.27 -5.44
C ALA A 61 13.82 12.97 -6.65
N ALA A 62 14.59 12.24 -7.46
CA ALA A 62 15.32 12.78 -8.59
C ALA A 62 14.59 12.69 -9.94
N ARG A 63 13.52 11.89 -10.10
CA ARG A 63 12.97 11.62 -11.45
C ARG A 63 11.48 11.67 -11.71
N ASP A 64 10.60 11.67 -10.71
CA ASP A 64 9.16 11.70 -10.97
C ASP A 64 8.49 12.83 -10.19
N VAL A 65 8.70 14.05 -10.68
CA VAL A 65 7.85 15.22 -10.35
C VAL A 65 6.76 15.29 -11.41
N ASP A 66 5.79 14.38 -11.31
CA ASP A 66 4.45 14.64 -11.83
C ASP A 66 3.53 14.84 -10.63
N ALA A 67 2.95 16.03 -10.56
CA ALA A 67 1.96 16.53 -9.61
C ALA A 67 2.40 16.88 -8.17
N ASP A 68 2.62 18.19 -7.98
CA ASP A 68 2.06 18.98 -6.89
C ASP A 68 2.55 18.78 -5.44
N THR A 69 3.86 18.76 -5.21
CA THR A 69 4.38 19.09 -3.87
C THR A 69 5.63 19.97 -3.93
N THR A 70 5.39 21.28 -3.88
CA THR A 70 6.39 22.28 -3.54
C THR A 70 6.78 22.11 -2.08
N LYS A 71 7.84 21.36 -1.76
CA LYS A 71 8.57 21.54 -0.49
C LYS A 71 10.01 21.03 -0.58
N LYS A 72 10.90 21.99 -0.32
CA LYS A 72 12.36 21.93 -0.37
C LYS A 72 12.93 20.82 0.52
N GLY A 73 13.96 20.16 0.00
CA GLY A 73 15.11 19.74 0.80
C GLY A 73 14.89 18.57 1.74
N LYS A 74 14.88 17.36 1.19
CA LYS A 74 15.50 16.15 1.75
C LYS A 74 15.39 15.07 0.69
N THR A 75 16.49 14.38 0.41
CA THR A 75 16.52 13.19 -0.43
C THR A 75 15.84 12.03 0.31
N SER A 76 14.56 12.18 0.65
CA SER A 76 13.77 11.12 1.28
C SER A 76 13.21 10.26 0.17
N SER A 77 13.48 8.95 0.25
CA SER A 77 12.77 7.95 -0.52
C SER A 77 11.27 8.07 -0.26
N VAL A 78 10.48 8.20 -1.32
CA VAL A 78 9.02 8.26 -1.25
C VAL A 78 8.48 6.90 -1.69
N ARG A 79 7.53 6.34 -0.93
CA ARG A 79 6.84 5.11 -1.33
C ARG A 79 5.57 5.46 -2.10
N LYS A 80 5.51 5.11 -3.39
CA LYS A 80 4.34 5.26 -4.25
C LYS A 80 3.66 3.91 -4.43
N ALA A 81 2.36 3.82 -4.17
CA ALA A 81 1.54 2.68 -4.55
C ALA A 81 0.89 2.97 -5.91
N ILE A 82 0.97 2.02 -6.84
CA ILE A 82 0.39 2.11 -8.18
C ILE A 82 -0.34 0.81 -8.49
N LEU A 83 -1.55 0.91 -9.03
CA LEU A 83 -2.29 -0.22 -9.56
C LEU A 83 -2.24 -0.18 -11.10
N THR A 84 -1.56 -1.16 -11.70
CA THR A 84 -1.44 -1.30 -13.16
C THR A 84 -2.19 -2.54 -13.63
N ALA A 85 -2.78 -2.47 -14.82
CA ALA A 85 -3.33 -3.65 -15.49
C ALA A 85 -2.24 -4.31 -16.36
N PRO A 86 -2.17 -5.66 -16.41
CA PRO A 86 -2.98 -6.63 -15.67
C PRO A 86 -2.63 -6.66 -14.17
N ILE A 87 -3.63 -6.92 -13.32
CA ILE A 87 -3.45 -6.96 -11.86
C ILE A 87 -2.66 -8.19 -11.48
N GLU A 88 -1.52 -8.00 -10.81
CA GLU A 88 -0.70 -9.07 -10.29
C GLU A 88 -0.84 -9.18 -8.77
N PHE A 89 -1.39 -10.29 -8.30
CA PHE A 89 -1.41 -10.60 -6.88
C PHE A 89 -0.08 -11.26 -6.46
N PRO A 90 0.42 -10.98 -5.24
CA PRO A 90 1.60 -11.66 -4.72
C PRO A 90 1.37 -13.17 -4.76
N LYS A 91 2.23 -13.90 -5.47
CA LYS A 91 2.19 -15.37 -5.46
C LYS A 91 2.51 -15.83 -4.04
N GLU A 92 1.67 -16.69 -3.48
CA GLU A 92 1.98 -17.34 -2.21
C GLU A 92 3.33 -18.05 -2.34
N ARG A 93 4.25 -17.70 -1.43
CA ARG A 93 5.55 -18.39 -1.37
C ARG A 93 5.28 -19.82 -0.93
N GLN A 94 5.30 -20.75 -1.88
CA GLN A 94 5.24 -22.18 -1.56
C GLN A 94 6.48 -22.53 -0.73
N LEU A 95 6.26 -22.77 0.57
CA LEU A 95 7.28 -23.35 1.43
C LEU A 95 7.65 -24.72 0.84
N PRO A 96 8.94 -25.07 0.73
CA PRO A 96 9.34 -26.38 0.24
C PRO A 96 8.67 -27.43 1.15
N LYS A 97 7.91 -28.35 0.56
CA LYS A 97 7.37 -29.51 1.26
C LYS A 97 8.56 -30.20 1.93
N ARG A 98 8.69 -30.08 3.26
CA ARG A 98 9.66 -30.89 4.02
C ARG A 98 9.36 -32.34 3.67
N ALA A 99 10.27 -32.99 2.96
CA ALA A 99 10.23 -34.42 2.76
C ALA A 99 10.20 -35.05 4.16
N ARG A 100 9.12 -35.77 4.49
CA ARG A 100 9.10 -36.63 5.67
C ARG A 100 10.15 -37.72 5.43
N GLN A 101 11.28 -37.62 6.13
CA GLN A 101 12.14 -38.77 6.43
C GLN A 101 11.60 -39.46 7.67
#